data_AF-A0A0U2L9K7-F1
#
_entry.id   AF-A0A0U2L9K7-F1
#
_cell.length_a   1.000
_cell.length_b   1.000
_cell.length_c   1.000
_cell.angle_alpha   90.00
_cell.angle_beta   90.00
_cell.angle_gamma   90.00
#
_symmetry.space_group_name_H-M   'P 1'
#
loop_
_entity.id
_entity.type
_entity.pdbx_description
1 polymer ?
#
loop_
_entity_poly.entity_id
_entity_poly.type
_entity_poly.pdbx_seq_one_letter_code
_entity_poly.pdbx_strand_id
1 'polypeptide(L)'
;MNFGQRLRKLRENKKITQKELSKILNVSESAIGMYERGEREPNFETVDKIANFFNVPTDYLLGRTDNPEPYAVTAEDLAKGRRAKVPVVMEEPYYALTKKDERDIARDLERMMSDLESNDAMAFYGEPMDEETRELIRLSLEHSMRLAKEMAKKKFTPKKYRKGEE
;
A
#
# COMPACT_ATOMS: atom_id res chain seq x y z
N MET A 1 23.89 3.54 -9.42
CA MET A 1 23.58 4.49 -8.32
C MET A 1 24.15 3.92 -7.03
N ASN A 2 25.01 4.66 -6.32
CA ASN A 2 25.62 4.20 -5.07
C ASN A 2 24.70 4.43 -3.85
N PHE A 3 25.10 3.93 -2.67
CA PHE A 3 24.32 4.06 -1.43
C PHE A 3 23.88 5.50 -1.14
N GLY A 4 24.84 6.45 -1.18
CA GLY A 4 24.57 7.85 -0.87
C GLY A 4 23.56 8.49 -1.81
N GLN A 5 23.68 8.21 -3.11
CA GLN A 5 22.72 8.66 -4.11
C GLN A 5 21.31 8.09 -3.86
N ARG A 6 21.19 6.81 -3.50
CA ARG A 6 19.89 6.19 -3.17
C ARG A 6 19.27 6.79 -1.92
N LEU A 7 20.06 6.98 -0.87
CA LEU A 7 19.62 7.64 0.36
C LEU A 7 19.09 9.06 0.08
N ARG A 8 19.84 9.85 -0.69
CA ARG A 8 19.44 11.20 -1.10
C ARG A 8 18.11 11.18 -1.87
N LYS A 9 17.98 10.28 -2.85
CA LYS A 9 16.76 10.12 -3.64
C LYS A 9 15.54 9.79 -2.77
N LEU A 10 15.69 8.84 -1.83
CA LEU A 10 14.62 8.48 -0.89
C LEU A 10 14.22 9.66 -0.01
N ARG A 11 15.19 10.41 0.50
CA ARG A 11 14.96 11.61 1.30
C ARG A 11 14.20 12.70 0.53
N GLU A 12 14.63 12.99 -0.70
CA GLU A 12 14.01 13.98 -1.58
C GLU A 12 12.59 13.57 -1.99
N ASN A 13 12.36 12.29 -2.30
CA ASN A 13 11.02 11.76 -2.59
C ASN A 13 10.06 11.90 -1.40
N LYS A 14 10.57 11.72 -0.17
CA LYS A 14 9.80 11.91 1.06
C LYS A 14 9.68 13.39 1.48
N LYS A 15 10.32 14.31 0.75
CA LYS A 15 10.30 15.77 0.96
C LYS A 15 10.78 16.22 2.35
N ILE A 16 11.79 15.55 2.89
CA ILE A 16 12.40 15.92 4.18
C ILE A 16 13.84 16.44 4.01
N THR A 17 14.27 17.26 4.96
CA THR A 17 15.63 17.82 5.04
C THR A 17 16.62 16.81 5.66
N GLN A 18 17.92 17.03 5.47
CA GLN A 18 18.96 16.22 6.12
C GLN A 18 18.87 16.32 7.66
N LYS A 19 18.47 17.50 8.17
CA LYS A 19 18.23 17.77 9.59
C LYS A 19 17.04 17.01 10.17
N GLU A 20 15.97 16.83 9.40
CA GLU A 20 14.83 16.01 9.84
C GLU A 20 15.18 14.54 9.83
N LEU A 21 15.84 14.07 8.76
CA LEU A 21 16.29 12.68 8.67
C LEU A 21 17.29 12.32 9.78
N SER A 22 18.19 13.24 10.15
CA SER A 22 19.16 13.02 11.22
C SER A 22 18.49 12.81 12.58
N LYS A 23 17.44 13.56 12.89
CA LYS A 23 16.62 13.37 14.10
C LYS A 23 15.94 12.00 14.11
N ILE A 24 15.37 11.58 12.98
CA ILE A 24 14.66 10.31 12.84
C ILE A 24 15.61 9.12 13.03
N LEU A 25 16.81 9.19 12.45
CA LEU A 25 17.80 8.11 12.51
C LEU A 25 18.68 8.16 13.77
N ASN A 26 18.53 9.21 14.59
CA ASN A 26 19.37 9.51 15.75
C ASN A 26 20.87 9.56 15.41
N VAL A 27 21.22 10.34 14.37
CA VAL A 27 22.59 10.61 13.95
C VAL A 27 22.80 12.12 13.76
N SER A 28 24.05 12.57 13.55
CA SER A 28 24.30 13.98 13.27
C SER A 28 23.85 14.36 11.85
N GLU A 29 23.42 15.61 11.67
CA GLU A 29 23.08 16.16 10.33
C GLU A 29 24.27 16.05 9.36
N SER A 30 25.48 16.33 9.86
CA SER A 30 26.72 16.18 9.09
C SER A 30 26.93 14.73 8.61
N ALA A 31 26.61 13.72 9.44
CA ALA A 31 26.71 12.33 9.05
C ALA A 31 25.78 11.98 7.88
N ILE A 32 24.53 12.48 7.88
CA ILE A 32 23.62 12.30 6.73
C ILE A 32 24.22 12.89 5.46
N GLY A 33 24.76 14.12 5.54
CA GLY A 33 25.43 14.75 4.40
C GLY A 33 26.63 13.94 3.88
N MET A 34 27.46 13.41 4.77
CA MET A 34 28.60 12.56 4.40
C MET A 34 28.14 11.23 3.76
N TYR A 35 27.07 10.63 4.27
CA TYR A 35 26.48 9.42 3.68
C TYR A 35 25.99 9.69 2.26
N GLU A 36 25.25 10.79 2.04
CA GLU A 36 24.70 11.15 0.72
C GLU A 36 25.78 11.46 -0.32
N ARG A 37 26.92 12.01 0.12
CA ARG A 37 28.09 12.27 -0.75
C ARG A 37 29.01 11.06 -0.92
N GLY A 38 28.81 9.98 -0.15
CA GLY A 38 29.67 8.80 -0.17
C GLY A 38 31.03 9.02 0.50
N GLU A 39 31.17 10.05 1.34
CA GLU A 39 32.38 10.33 2.12
C GLU A 39 32.50 9.43 3.35
N ARG A 40 31.37 8.87 3.81
CA ARG A 40 31.29 7.98 4.96
C ARG A 40 30.24 6.91 4.71
N GLU A 41 30.51 5.70 5.19
CA GLU A 41 29.53 4.63 5.21
C GLU A 41 28.80 4.58 6.57
N PRO A 42 27.46 4.38 6.59
CA PRO A 42 26.73 4.12 7.81
C PRO A 42 27.05 2.72 8.35
N ASN A 43 26.92 2.56 9.67
CA ASN A 43 27.01 1.24 10.29
C ASN A 43 25.75 0.40 9.98
N PHE A 44 25.83 -0.90 10.24
CA PHE A 44 24.74 -1.84 10.01
C PHE A 44 23.41 -1.38 10.66
N GLU A 45 23.45 -0.91 11.89
CA GLU A 45 22.26 -0.43 12.61
C GLU A 45 21.61 0.78 11.91
N THR A 46 22.42 1.71 11.40
CA THR A 46 21.92 2.88 10.67
C THR A 46 21.35 2.48 9.31
N VAL A 47 21.97 1.53 8.62
CA VAL A 47 21.42 0.97 7.36
C VAL A 47 20.05 0.35 7.59
N ASP A 48 19.89 -0.43 8.67
CA ASP A 48 18.61 -1.04 9.04
C ASP A 48 17.55 0.02 9.36
N LYS A 49 17.91 1.05 10.14
CA LYS A 49 17.00 2.19 10.42
C LYS A 49 16.58 2.94 9.15
N ILE A 50 17.50 3.14 8.21
CA ILE A 50 17.20 3.78 6.91
C ILE A 50 16.22 2.92 6.12
N ALA A 51 16.51 1.61 5.99
CA ALA A 51 15.67 0.66 5.27
C ALA A 51 14.24 0.64 5.83
N ASN A 52 14.12 0.55 7.15
CA ASN A 52 12.83 0.54 7.85
C ASN A 52 12.07 1.86 7.68
N PHE A 53 12.75 3.00 7.83
CA PHE A 53 12.10 4.31 7.73
C PHE A 53 11.58 4.63 6.32
N PHE A 54 12.30 4.21 5.28
CA PHE A 54 11.89 4.40 3.90
C PHE A 54 11.08 3.23 3.33
N ASN A 55 10.89 2.17 4.12
CA ASN A 55 10.22 0.93 3.72
C ASN A 55 10.81 0.35 2.41
N VAL A 56 12.13 0.18 2.38
CA VAL A 56 12.87 -0.39 1.25
C VAL A 56 13.79 -1.51 1.72
N PRO A 57 14.11 -2.51 0.88
CA PRO A 57 15.12 -3.50 1.20
C PRO A 57 16.50 -2.90 1.47
N THR A 58 17.25 -3.48 2.41
CA THR A 58 18.67 -3.15 2.58
C THR A 58 19.47 -3.44 1.30
N ASP A 59 19.11 -4.49 0.57
CA ASP A 59 19.70 -4.82 -0.72
C ASP A 59 19.51 -3.71 -1.77
N TYR A 60 18.40 -2.95 -1.70
CA TYR A 60 18.22 -1.77 -2.54
C TYR A 60 19.21 -0.69 -2.14
N LEU A 61 19.32 -0.37 -0.85
CA LEU A 61 20.25 0.65 -0.34
C LEU A 61 21.71 0.31 -0.69
N LEU A 62 22.09 -0.97 -0.55
CA LEU A 62 23.42 -1.48 -0.81
C LEU A 62 23.71 -1.67 -2.31
N GLY A 63 22.74 -1.41 -3.19
CA GLY A 63 22.91 -1.50 -4.64
C GLY A 63 22.99 -2.93 -5.20
N ARG A 64 22.49 -3.92 -4.44
CA ARG A 64 22.34 -5.31 -4.89
C ARG A 64 21.10 -5.52 -5.75
N THR A 65 20.12 -4.62 -5.63
CA THR A 65 18.91 -4.58 -6.47
C THR A 65 18.53 -3.14 -6.82
N ASP A 66 17.90 -2.96 -7.97
CA ASP A 66 17.27 -1.69 -8.37
C ASP A 66 15.80 -1.61 -8.00
N ASN A 67 15.21 -2.69 -7.50
CA ASN A 67 13.83 -2.71 -7.02
C ASN A 67 13.77 -2.17 -5.57
N PRO A 68 13.13 -1.01 -5.32
CA PRO A 68 12.95 -0.48 -3.98
C PRO A 68 11.79 -1.13 -3.22
N GLU A 69 10.96 -1.92 -3.91
CA GLU A 69 9.81 -2.56 -3.28
C GLU A 69 10.26 -3.56 -2.20
N PRO A 70 9.62 -3.55 -1.02
CA PRO A 70 9.80 -4.61 -0.04
C PRO A 70 9.62 -5.98 -0.69
N TYR A 71 10.44 -6.96 -0.30
CA TYR A 71 10.23 -8.33 -0.74
C TYR A 71 8.83 -8.77 -0.31
N ALA A 72 8.01 -9.17 -1.27
CA ALA A 72 6.70 -9.77 -0.99
C ALA A 72 6.93 -10.99 -0.09
N VAL A 73 6.45 -10.92 1.15
CA VAL A 73 6.50 -12.06 2.06
C VAL A 73 5.47 -13.06 1.56
N THR A 74 5.94 -14.18 1.01
CA THR A 74 5.04 -15.24 0.57
C THR A 74 4.46 -15.98 1.78
N ALA A 75 3.30 -16.62 1.61
CA ALA A 75 2.74 -17.50 2.63
C ALA A 75 3.73 -18.61 3.06
N GLU A 76 4.60 -19.03 2.15
CA GLU A 76 5.64 -20.03 2.38
C GLU A 76 6.81 -19.50 3.22
N ASP A 77 7.15 -18.21 3.11
CA ASP A 77 8.18 -17.60 3.96
C ASP A 77 7.72 -17.49 5.43
N LEU A 78 6.43 -17.19 5.65
CA LEU A 78 5.82 -17.20 6.98
C LEU A 78 5.80 -18.61 7.58
N ALA A 79 5.46 -19.63 6.77
CA ALA A 79 5.42 -21.03 7.19
C ALA A 79 6.81 -21.59 7.55
N LYS A 80 7.89 -21.07 6.92
CA LYS A 80 9.28 -21.48 7.19
C LYS A 80 9.93 -20.76 8.38
N GLY A 81 9.15 -20.00 9.16
CA GLY A 81 9.66 -19.31 10.34
C GLY A 81 10.69 -18.22 10.03
N ARG A 82 10.80 -17.79 8.76
CA ARG A 82 11.55 -16.60 8.39
C ARG A 82 10.79 -15.41 8.95
N ARG A 83 11.16 -14.97 10.15
CA ARG A 83 10.68 -13.70 10.70
C ARG A 83 11.16 -12.61 9.76
N ALA A 84 10.26 -12.03 8.98
CA ALA A 84 10.39 -10.62 8.64
C ALA A 84 10.56 -9.90 9.99
N LYS A 85 11.75 -9.35 10.26
CA LYS A 85 12.03 -8.62 11.52
C LYS A 85 11.16 -7.37 11.66
N VAL A 86 10.39 -7.03 10.63
CA VAL A 86 9.34 -6.02 10.68
C VAL A 86 8.06 -6.69 10.20
N PRO A 87 7.04 -6.87 11.05
CA PRO A 87 5.70 -7.02 10.52
C PRO A 87 5.38 -5.69 9.84
N VAL A 88 5.27 -5.68 8.52
CA VAL A 88 4.60 -4.59 7.81
C VAL A 88 3.13 -4.71 8.20
N VAL A 89 2.80 -4.26 9.41
CA VAL A 89 1.43 -3.96 9.78
C VAL A 89 1.17 -2.61 9.11
N MET A 90 0.83 -2.65 7.82
CA MET A 90 0.03 -1.57 7.28
C MET A 90 -1.25 -1.60 8.10
N GLU A 91 -1.36 -0.70 9.10
CA GLU A 91 -2.65 -0.48 9.74
C GLU A 91 -3.64 -0.18 8.62
N GLU A 92 -4.67 -1.03 8.48
CA GLU A 92 -5.68 -0.83 7.46
C GLU A 92 -6.24 0.59 7.61
N PRO A 93 -6.31 1.37 6.50
CA PRO A 93 -6.77 2.74 6.60
C PRO A 93 -8.15 2.80 7.26
N TYR A 94 -8.49 3.88 7.98
CA TYR A 94 -9.79 3.97 8.67
C TYR A 94 -11.02 3.79 7.75
N TYR A 95 -10.85 4.00 6.44
CA TYR A 95 -11.87 3.82 5.43
C TYR A 95 -11.90 2.42 4.81
N ALA A 96 -11.04 1.50 5.25
CA ALA A 96 -11.02 0.11 4.81
C ALA A 96 -12.39 -0.54 5.00
N LEU A 97 -12.78 -1.41 4.06
CA LEU A 97 -14.05 -2.10 4.11
C LEU A 97 -14.02 -3.18 5.19
N THR A 98 -15.00 -3.14 6.09
CA THR A 98 -15.14 -4.16 7.12
C THR A 98 -15.82 -5.39 6.53
N LYS A 99 -15.73 -6.53 7.23
CA LYS A 99 -16.52 -7.73 6.90
C LYS A 99 -18.04 -7.49 6.85
N LYS A 100 -18.53 -6.45 7.53
CA LYS A 100 -19.94 -6.06 7.42
C LYS A 100 -20.19 -5.33 6.09
N ASP A 101 -19.32 -4.40 5.73
CA ASP A 101 -19.43 -3.65 4.47
C ASP A 101 -19.38 -4.59 3.26
N GLU A 102 -18.45 -5.54 3.25
CA GLU A 102 -18.34 -6.55 2.17
C GLU A 102 -19.62 -7.40 2.05
N ARG A 103 -20.21 -7.82 3.17
CA ARG A 103 -21.48 -8.58 3.17
C ARG A 103 -22.65 -7.74 2.68
N ASP A 104 -22.71 -6.47 3.04
CA ASP A 104 -23.76 -5.57 2.59
C ASP A 104 -23.61 -5.26 1.09
N ILE A 105 -22.37 -5.04 0.60
CA ILE A 105 -22.07 -4.87 -0.83
C ILE A 105 -22.47 -6.12 -1.61
N ALA A 106 -22.12 -7.32 -1.15
CA ALA A 106 -22.48 -8.56 -1.80
C ALA A 106 -24.01 -8.72 -1.92
N ARG A 107 -24.75 -8.43 -0.85
CA ARG A 107 -26.22 -8.49 -0.84
C ARG A 107 -26.83 -7.49 -1.81
N ASP A 108 -26.34 -6.25 -1.82
CA ASP A 108 -26.84 -5.21 -2.71
C ASP A 108 -26.49 -5.50 -4.18
N LEU A 109 -25.31 -6.06 -4.45
CA LEU A 109 -24.88 -6.49 -5.78
C LEU A 109 -25.79 -7.60 -6.32
N GLU A 110 -26.08 -8.62 -5.51
CA GLU A 110 -26.99 -9.69 -5.90
C GLU A 110 -28.39 -9.15 -6.23
N ARG A 111 -28.91 -8.22 -5.41
CA ARG A 111 -30.19 -7.56 -5.70
C ARG A 111 -30.14 -6.80 -7.03
N MET A 112 -29.09 -6.00 -7.26
CA MET A 112 -28.95 -5.24 -8.51
C MET A 112 -28.83 -6.14 -9.74
N MET A 113 -28.02 -7.21 -9.67
CA MET A 113 -27.89 -8.18 -10.76
C MET A 113 -29.22 -8.88 -11.05
N SER A 114 -29.96 -9.29 -10.00
CA SER A 114 -31.29 -9.87 -10.15
C SER A 114 -32.29 -8.90 -10.80
N ASP A 115 -32.27 -7.63 -10.40
CA ASP A 115 -33.16 -6.60 -10.96
C ASP A 115 -32.84 -6.37 -12.45
N LEU A 116 -31.55 -6.33 -12.81
CA LEU A 116 -31.09 -6.19 -14.19
C LEU A 116 -31.52 -7.37 -15.08
N GLU A 117 -31.48 -8.59 -14.54
CA GLU A 117 -31.93 -9.79 -15.24
C GLU A 117 -33.44 -9.84 -15.40
N SER A 118 -34.20 -9.43 -14.38
CA SER A 118 -35.67 -9.47 -14.42
C SER A 118 -36.30 -8.50 -15.42
N ASN A 119 -35.58 -7.43 -15.78
CA ASN A 119 -36.08 -6.36 -16.64
C ASN A 119 -35.57 -6.47 -18.09
N ASP A 120 -34.99 -7.61 -18.48
CA ASP A 120 -34.31 -7.81 -19.77
C ASP A 120 -33.23 -6.76 -20.07
N ALA A 121 -32.75 -6.04 -19.05
CA ALA A 121 -31.79 -4.94 -19.20
C ALA A 121 -30.37 -5.43 -19.53
N MET A 122 -30.13 -6.74 -19.36
CA MET A 122 -28.87 -7.42 -19.66
C MET A 122 -28.84 -8.02 -21.07
N ALA A 123 -29.85 -7.76 -21.91
CA ALA A 123 -29.82 -8.15 -23.32
C ALA A 123 -28.97 -7.17 -24.14
N PHE A 124 -28.05 -7.69 -24.95
CA PHE A 124 -27.24 -6.90 -25.88
C PHE A 124 -27.65 -7.27 -27.31
N TYR A 125 -28.04 -6.28 -28.12
CA TYR A 125 -28.66 -6.49 -29.44
C TYR A 125 -29.90 -7.40 -29.44
N GLY A 126 -30.63 -7.45 -28.32
CA GLY A 126 -31.83 -8.30 -28.19
C GLY A 126 -31.51 -9.77 -27.93
N GLU A 127 -30.23 -10.12 -27.76
CA GLU A 127 -29.79 -11.44 -27.33
C GLU A 127 -29.40 -11.40 -25.84
N PRO A 128 -29.67 -12.47 -25.08
CA PRO A 128 -29.20 -12.56 -23.71
C PRO A 128 -27.67 -12.49 -23.69
N MET A 129 -27.10 -11.67 -22.82
CA MET A 129 -25.65 -11.64 -22.63
C MET A 129 -25.10 -13.01 -22.27
N ASP A 130 -23.93 -13.32 -22.80
CA ASP A 130 -23.15 -14.48 -22.37
C ASP A 130 -22.70 -14.36 -20.89
N GLU A 131 -22.34 -15.51 -20.33
CA GLU A 131 -21.97 -15.62 -18.92
C GLU A 131 -20.70 -14.83 -18.58
N GLU A 132 -19.71 -14.80 -19.49
CA GLU A 132 -18.45 -14.08 -19.30
C GLU A 132 -18.69 -12.57 -19.19
N THR A 133 -19.51 -12.01 -20.08
CA THR A 133 -19.89 -10.60 -20.08
C THR A 133 -20.70 -10.27 -18.84
N ARG A 134 -21.58 -11.17 -18.39
CA ARG A 134 -22.37 -10.99 -17.16
C ARG A 134 -21.48 -10.97 -15.93
N GLU A 135 -20.48 -11.82 -15.87
CA GLU A 135 -19.48 -11.83 -14.81
C GLU A 135 -18.62 -10.56 -14.83
N LEU A 136 -18.23 -10.08 -16.01
CA LEU A 136 -17.50 -8.81 -16.15
C LEU A 136 -18.30 -7.62 -15.58
N ILE A 137 -19.59 -7.53 -15.93
CA ILE A 137 -20.46 -6.48 -15.38
C ILE A 137 -20.56 -6.61 -13.86
N ARG A 138 -20.78 -7.83 -13.36
CA ARG A 138 -20.83 -8.09 -11.91
C ARG A 138 -19.56 -7.61 -11.22
N LEU A 139 -18.38 -7.98 -11.72
CA LEU A 139 -17.09 -7.59 -11.17
C LEU A 139 -16.89 -6.07 -11.18
N SER A 140 -17.23 -5.42 -12.29
CA SER A 140 -17.14 -3.97 -12.46
C SER A 140 -18.05 -3.22 -11.49
N LEU A 141 -19.29 -3.69 -11.33
CA LEU A 141 -20.26 -3.11 -10.37
C LEU A 141 -19.79 -3.32 -8.93
N GLU A 142 -19.36 -4.52 -8.58
CA GLU A 142 -18.82 -4.83 -7.25
C GLU A 142 -17.65 -3.90 -6.90
N HIS A 143 -16.72 -3.72 -7.84
CA HIS A 143 -15.59 -2.81 -7.69
C HIS A 143 -16.06 -1.37 -7.48
N SER A 144 -17.00 -0.90 -8.31
CA SER A 144 -17.56 0.44 -8.21
C SER A 144 -18.26 0.67 -6.86
N MET A 145 -18.97 -0.33 -6.35
CA MET A 145 -19.62 -0.27 -5.03
C MET A 145 -18.62 -0.21 -3.88
N ARG A 146 -17.52 -0.98 -3.96
CA ARG A 146 -16.42 -0.88 -2.99
C ARG A 146 -15.83 0.52 -2.96
N LEU A 147 -15.50 1.08 -4.13
CA LEU A 147 -14.98 2.44 -4.24
C LEU A 147 -15.96 3.47 -3.66
N ALA A 148 -17.24 3.36 -4.00
CA ALA A 148 -18.27 4.25 -3.46
C ALA A 148 -18.34 4.19 -1.93
N LYS A 149 -18.24 3.00 -1.36
CA LYS A 149 -18.26 2.78 0.09
C LYS A 149 -17.02 3.35 0.78
N GLU A 150 -15.84 3.15 0.20
CA GLU A 150 -14.60 3.75 0.70
C GLU A 150 -14.66 5.28 0.66
N MET A 151 -15.12 5.86 -0.46
CA MET A 151 -15.29 7.31 -0.61
C MET A 151 -16.25 7.87 0.42
N ALA A 152 -17.37 7.18 0.67
CA ALA A 152 -18.33 7.55 1.71
C ALA A 152 -17.68 7.53 3.10
N LYS A 153 -16.88 6.50 3.42
CA LYS A 153 -16.14 6.46 4.68
C LYS A 153 -15.13 7.59 4.80
N LYS A 154 -14.36 7.90 3.74
CA LYS A 154 -13.43 9.04 3.71
C LYS A 154 -14.14 10.37 3.98
N LYS A 155 -15.30 10.58 3.37
CA LYS A 155 -16.06 11.84 3.43
C LYS A 155 -16.81 12.02 4.75
N PHE A 156 -17.44 10.96 5.26
CA PHE A 156 -18.42 11.06 6.35
C PHE A 156 -17.95 10.51 7.69
N THR A 157 -16.79 9.82 7.77
CA THR A 157 -16.24 9.38 9.07
C THR A 157 -15.69 10.59 9.85
N PRO A 158 -16.21 10.89 11.06
CA PRO A 158 -15.71 11.97 11.90
C PRO A 158 -14.22 11.82 12.22
N LYS A 159 -13.46 12.93 12.26
CA LYS A 159 -12.00 12.93 12.50
C LYS A 159 -11.58 12.11 13.72
N LYS A 160 -12.35 12.16 14.81
CA LYS A 160 -12.09 11.39 16.05
C LYS A 160 -12.07 9.86 15.86
N TYR A 161 -12.55 9.33 14.73
CA TYR A 161 -12.55 7.90 14.43
C TYR A 161 -11.57 7.53 13.29
N ARG A 162 -10.78 8.47 12.78
CA ARG A 162 -9.82 8.25 11.69
C ARG A 162 -8.47 7.82 12.25
N LYS A 163 -8.35 6.54 12.58
CA LYS A 163 -7.07 5.95 13.02
C LYS A 163 -6.05 6.01 11.87
N GLY A 164 -4.81 6.40 12.16
CA GLY A 164 -3.70 6.44 11.19
C GLY A 164 -3.61 7.69 10.29
N GLU A 165 -4.54 8.65 10.40
CA GLU A 165 -4.38 10.01 9.84
C GLU A 165 -3.83 10.95 10.94
N GLU A 166 -2.52 10.88 11.24
CA GLU A 166 -1.79 11.93 11.98
C GLU A 166 -1.09 12.90 11.01
#